data_AF-A0A2T0HIA6-F1
#
_entry.id   AF-A0A2T0HIA6-F1
#
_cell.length_a   1.000
_cell.length_b   1.000
_cell.length_c   1.000
_cell.angle_alpha   90.00
_cell.angle_beta   90.00
_cell.angle_gamma   90.00
#
_symmetry.space_group_name_H-M   'P 1'
#
loop_
_entity.id
_entity.type
_entity.pdbx_description
1 polymer ?
#
loop_
_entity_poly.entity_id
_entity_poly.type
_entity_poly.pdbx_seq_one_letter_code
_entity_poly.pdbx_strand_id
1 'polypeptide(L)'
;VHGELATILAELGQQSSRNNQLLLEAALQIEGAIRQAIHTYGASRVGIVLGTSTSGIDEASRGIAHFLREQQFPGDYDYQQQELSAPANFLADWLQLSGP
;
A
#
# COMPACT_ATOMS: atom_id res chain seq x y z
N VAL A 1 15.54 6.97 3.34
CA VAL A 1 15.02 6.21 4.51
C VAL A 1 15.90 5.00 4.69
N HIS A 2 16.63 4.92 5.80
CA HIS A 2 17.49 3.79 6.15
C HIS A 2 16.92 3.15 7.42
N GLY A 3 16.69 1.83 7.40
CA GLY A 3 16.05 1.08 8.48
C GLY A 3 15.15 -0.03 7.94
N GLU A 4 14.84 -1.03 8.77
CA GLU A 4 13.76 -1.99 8.48
C GLU A 4 12.42 -1.26 8.44
N LEU A 5 11.55 -1.68 7.52
CA LEU A 5 10.19 -1.16 7.38
C LEU A 5 9.19 -2.21 7.85
N ALA A 6 7.96 -1.75 8.11
CA ALA A 6 6.88 -2.55 8.64
C ALA A 6 6.61 -3.73 7.71
N THR A 7 6.51 -4.91 8.32
CA THR A 7 6.05 -6.10 7.62
C THR A 7 4.57 -5.97 7.34
N ILE A 8 4.20 -6.02 6.06
CA ILE A 8 2.80 -6.08 5.63
C ILE A 8 2.24 -7.47 5.99
N LEU A 9 1.02 -7.49 6.55
CA LEU A 9 0.33 -8.72 6.90
C LEU A 9 0.14 -9.61 5.66
N ALA A 10 0.23 -10.92 5.84
CA ALA A 10 0.14 -11.89 4.74
C ALA A 10 -1.15 -11.75 3.92
N GLU A 11 -2.25 -11.37 4.56
CA GLU A 11 -3.56 -11.14 3.93
C GLU A 11 -3.53 -10.01 2.90
N LEU A 12 -2.64 -9.03 3.07
CA LEU A 12 -2.42 -7.89 2.17
C LEU A 12 -1.15 -8.07 1.32
N GLY A 13 -0.61 -9.28 1.24
CA GLY A 13 0.68 -9.56 0.58
C GLY A 13 0.73 -9.17 -0.90
N GLN A 14 -0.41 -9.19 -1.60
CA GLN A 14 -0.50 -8.74 -3.00
C GLN A 14 -0.30 -7.23 -3.17
N GLN A 15 -0.40 -6.45 -2.09
CA GLN A 15 -0.15 -5.01 -2.07
C GLN A 15 1.23 -4.70 -1.48
N SER A 16 2.12 -5.69 -1.36
CA SER A 16 3.44 -5.50 -0.78
C SER A 16 4.34 -4.71 -1.72
N SER A 17 4.55 -3.43 -1.39
CA SER A 17 5.52 -2.57 -2.03
C SER A 17 6.34 -1.86 -0.97
N ARG A 18 7.56 -1.44 -1.32
CA ARG A 18 8.36 -0.62 -0.41
C ARG A 18 7.64 0.69 -0.04
N ASN A 19 6.80 1.22 -0.95
CA ASN A 19 5.99 2.41 -0.67
C ASN A 19 4.92 2.15 0.39
N ASN A 20 4.22 1.02 0.30
CA ASN A 20 3.19 0.62 1.27
C ASN A 20 3.80 0.27 2.63
N GLN A 21 4.98 -0.33 2.67
CA GLN A 21 5.70 -0.59 3.93
C GLN A 21 6.08 0.73 4.63
N LEU A 22 6.55 1.73 3.88
CA LEU A 22 6.85 3.05 4.43
C LEU A 22 5.58 3.77 4.91
N LEU A 23 4.49 3.64 4.17
CA LEU A 23 3.20 4.20 4.53
C LEU A 23 2.62 3.56 5.79
N LEU A 24 2.72 2.22 5.90
CA LEU A 24 2.32 1.47 7.08
C LEU A 24 3.12 1.89 8.31
N GLU A 25 4.44 2.02 8.19
CA GLU A 25 5.30 2.54 9.28
C GLU A 25 4.83 3.90 9.80
N ALA A 26 4.50 4.83 8.90
CA ALA A 26 3.98 6.13 9.29
C ALA A 26 2.59 6.02 9.93
N ALA A 27 1.71 5.17 9.40
CA ALA A 27 0.37 4.96 9.93
C ALA A 27 0.38 4.34 11.34
N LEU A 28 1.28 3.39 11.60
CA LEU A 28 1.45 2.75 12.91
C LEU A 28 1.80 3.76 14.01
N GLN A 29 2.60 4.79 13.69
CA GLN A 29 2.96 5.84 14.65
C GLN A 29 1.75 6.66 15.15
N ILE A 30 0.66 6.72 14.38
CA ILE A 30 -0.57 7.44 14.72
C ILE A 30 -1.81 6.53 14.78
N GLU A 31 -1.61 5.22 14.83
CA GLU A 31 -2.68 4.21 14.72
C GLU A 31 -3.77 4.43 15.76
N GLY A 32 -3.41 4.75 17.00
CA GLY A 32 -4.38 5.01 18.06
C GLY A 32 -5.33 6.16 17.73
N ALA A 33 -4.82 7.25 17.14
CA ALA A 33 -5.64 8.39 16.73
C ALA A 33 -6.55 8.03 15.55
N ILE A 34 -6.04 7.28 14.57
CA ILE A 34 -6.83 6.78 13.44
C ILE A 34 -7.97 5.88 13.93
N ARG A 35 -7.65 4.88 14.75
CA ARG A 35 -8.66 3.94 15.30
C ARG A 35 -9.70 4.66 16.15
N GLN A 36 -9.29 5.69 16.91
CA GLN A 36 -10.24 6.52 17.65
C GLN A 36 -11.19 7.27 16.72
N ALA A 37 -10.71 7.86 15.63
CA ALA A 37 -11.56 8.52 14.65
C ALA A 37 -12.54 7.53 14.00
N ILE A 38 -12.08 6.34 13.62
CA ILE A 38 -12.92 5.27 13.05
C ILE A 38 -14.01 4.86 14.06
N HIS A 39 -13.65 4.66 15.33
CA HIS A 39 -14.61 4.32 16.37
C HIS A 39 -15.65 5.43 16.58
N THR A 40 -15.24 6.70 16.57
CA THR A 40 -16.13 7.84 16.81
C THR A 40 -17.07 8.12 15.64
N TYR A 41 -16.61 7.99 14.40
CA TYR A 41 -17.35 8.44 13.22
C TYR A 41 -17.87 7.30 12.33
N GLY A 42 -17.36 6.09 12.50
CA GLY A 42 -17.65 4.92 11.67
C GLY A 42 -16.76 4.82 10.42
N ALA A 43 -16.46 3.59 10.00
CA ALA A 43 -15.54 3.30 8.90
C ALA A 43 -15.96 3.85 7.52
N SER A 44 -17.26 4.10 7.32
CA SER A 44 -17.79 4.71 6.08
C SER A 44 -17.69 6.24 6.05
N ARG A 45 -17.22 6.86 7.14
CA ARG A 45 -17.16 8.33 7.32
C ARG A 45 -15.73 8.84 7.48
N VAL A 46 -14.75 7.95 7.45
CA VAL A 46 -13.32 8.27 7.46
C VAL A 46 -12.77 7.96 6.08
N GLY A 47 -12.09 8.95 5.49
CA GLY A 47 -11.50 8.83 4.15
C GLY A 47 -9.99 9.02 4.15
N ILE A 48 -9.34 8.56 3.07
CA ILE A 48 -7.88 8.61 2.89
C ILE A 48 -7.54 9.50 1.70
N VAL A 49 -6.82 10.58 1.97
CA VAL A 49 -6.26 11.45 0.93
C VAL A 49 -4.75 11.31 0.94
N LEU A 50 -4.18 10.78 -0.14
CA LEU A 50 -2.75 10.52 -0.26
C LEU A 50 -2.19 11.10 -1.56
N GLY A 51 -1.05 11.80 -1.46
CA GLY A 51 -0.26 12.22 -2.61
C GLY A 51 0.94 11.30 -2.80
N THR A 52 1.10 10.72 -3.99
CA THR A 52 2.29 9.95 -4.38
C THR A 52 2.66 10.24 -5.83
N SER A 53 3.95 10.28 -6.15
CA SER A 53 4.46 10.38 -7.52
C SER A 53 5.08 9.08 -8.02
N THR A 54 5.26 8.11 -7.12
CA THR A 54 6.01 6.87 -7.42
C THR A 54 5.18 5.61 -7.20
N SER A 55 4.23 5.57 -6.25
CA SER A 55 3.50 4.33 -5.89
C SER A 55 4.44 3.11 -5.80
N GLY A 56 4.07 1.96 -6.35
CA GLY A 56 4.92 0.77 -6.54
C GLY A 56 5.68 0.71 -7.87
N ILE A 57 6.16 1.85 -8.41
CA ILE A 57 6.88 1.88 -9.69
C ILE A 57 8.20 1.08 -9.67
N ASP A 58 8.81 0.89 -8.50
CA ASP A 58 10.04 0.10 -8.33
C ASP A 58 9.75 -1.39 -8.55
N GLU A 59 8.68 -1.91 -7.95
CA GLU A 59 8.15 -3.25 -8.17
C GLU A 59 7.80 -3.49 -9.64
N ALA A 60 7.07 -2.57 -10.27
CA ALA A 60 6.72 -2.67 -11.68
C ALA A 60 7.97 -2.64 -12.59
N SER A 61 8.95 -1.79 -12.27
CA SER A 61 10.21 -1.71 -13.03
C SER A 61 10.98 -3.04 -12.99
N ARG A 62 10.99 -3.72 -11.83
CA ARG A 62 11.58 -5.08 -11.72
C ARG A 62 10.81 -6.10 -12.54
N GLY A 63 9.48 -6.07 -12.51
CA GLY A 63 8.62 -6.97 -13.29
C GLY A 63 8.81 -6.81 -14.80
N ILE A 64 8.84 -5.57 -15.28
CA ILE A 64 9.12 -5.25 -16.69
C ILE A 64 10.54 -5.70 -17.07
N ALA A 65 11.54 -5.43 -16.24
CA ALA A 65 12.90 -5.86 -16.52
C ALA A 65 13.02 -7.39 -16.60
N HIS A 66 12.25 -8.14 -15.80
CA HIS A 66 12.16 -9.60 -15.89
C HIS A 66 11.50 -10.03 -17.20
N PHE A 67 10.36 -9.42 -17.56
CA PHE A 67 9.67 -9.68 -18.83
C PHE A 67 10.59 -9.46 -20.04
N LEU A 68 11.37 -8.38 -20.06
CA LEU A 68 12.31 -8.09 -21.15
C LEU A 68 13.41 -9.17 -21.30
N ARG A 69 13.74 -9.92 -20.24
CA ARG A 69 14.73 -10.99 -20.27
C ARG A 69 14.13 -12.35 -20.58
N GLU A 70 13.04 -12.69 -19.91
CA GLU A 70 12.46 -14.05 -19.91
C GLU A 70 11.23 -14.18 -20.85
N GLN A 71 10.76 -13.06 -21.43
CA GLN A 71 9.52 -12.98 -22.22
C GLN A 71 8.26 -13.46 -21.48
N GLN A 72 8.32 -13.47 -20.15
CA GLN A 72 7.22 -13.79 -19.27
C GLN A 72 7.28 -12.85 -18.04
N PHE A 73 6.13 -12.43 -17.52
CA PHE A 73 6.10 -11.73 -16.24
C PHE A 73 6.36 -12.71 -15.09
N PRO A 74 6.99 -12.25 -13.99
CA PRO A 74 7.11 -13.09 -12.81
C PRO A 74 5.71 -13.35 -12.22
N GLY A 75 5.54 -14.48 -11.54
CA GLY A 75 4.22 -14.95 -11.08
C GLY A 75 3.54 -14.04 -10.03
N ASP A 76 4.30 -13.13 -9.44
CA ASP A 76 3.89 -12.13 -8.45
C ASP A 76 3.74 -10.71 -9.04
N TYR A 77 3.84 -10.55 -10.35
CA TYR A 77 3.60 -9.26 -11.00
C TYR A 77 2.12 -8.90 -11.00
N ASP A 78 1.78 -7.79 -10.35
CA ASP A 78 0.46 -7.19 -10.37
C ASP A 78 0.53 -5.71 -10.77
N TYR A 79 -0.17 -5.36 -11.85
CA TYR A 79 -0.26 -3.99 -12.34
C TYR A 79 -0.86 -3.04 -11.31
N GLN A 80 -1.75 -3.53 -10.44
CA GLN A 80 -2.42 -2.70 -9.44
C GLN A 80 -1.42 -2.06 -8.46
N GLN A 81 -0.24 -2.65 -8.25
CA GLN A 81 0.78 -2.11 -7.35
C GLN A 81 1.39 -0.79 -7.85
N GLN A 82 1.39 -0.52 -9.16
CA GLN A 82 1.93 0.73 -9.72
C GLN A 82 0.88 1.84 -9.91
N GLU A 83 -0.40 1.54 -9.73
CA GLU A 83 -1.45 2.56 -9.81
C GLU A 83 -1.25 3.62 -8.73
N LEU A 84 -1.51 4.89 -9.04
CA LEU A 84 -1.34 5.98 -8.06
C LEU A 84 -2.34 5.90 -6.90
N SER A 85 -3.47 5.22 -7.12
CA SER A 85 -4.48 4.89 -6.10
C SER A 85 -4.02 3.79 -5.14
N ALA A 86 -3.06 2.94 -5.53
CA ALA A 86 -2.72 1.72 -4.81
C ALA A 86 -2.38 1.94 -3.33
N PRO A 87 -1.60 2.96 -2.95
CA PRO A 87 -1.24 3.12 -1.54
C PRO A 87 -2.41 3.66 -0.68
N ALA A 88 -3.33 4.42 -1.28
CA ALA A 88 -4.57 4.82 -0.59
C ALA A 88 -5.50 3.62 -0.39
N ASN A 89 -5.65 2.77 -1.41
CA ASN A 89 -6.42 1.52 -1.32
C ASN A 89 -5.84 0.57 -0.27
N PHE A 90 -4.52 0.41 -0.25
CA PHE A 90 -3.83 -0.42 0.76
C PHE A 90 -4.16 0.04 2.20
N LEU A 91 -4.10 1.34 2.49
CA LEU A 91 -4.46 1.83 3.82
C LEU A 91 -5.95 1.65 4.13
N ALA A 92 -6.83 1.80 3.12
CA ALA A 92 -8.26 1.58 3.29
C ALA A 92 -8.54 0.11 3.65
N ASP A 93 -7.90 -0.83 2.96
CA ASP A 93 -8.02 -2.27 3.21
C ASP A 93 -7.48 -2.64 4.61
N TRP A 94 -6.30 -2.12 4.96
CA TRP A 94 -5.69 -2.36 6.28
C TRP A 94 -6.54 -1.82 7.44
N LEU A 95 -7.15 -0.65 7.27
CA LEU A 95 -8.02 -0.02 8.28
C LEU A 95 -9.49 -0.47 8.19
N GLN A 96 -9.84 -1.28 7.18
CA GLN A 96 -11.20 -1.70 6.86
C GLN A 96 -12.18 -0.52 6.67
N LEU A 97 -11.74 0.50 5.92
CA LEU A 97 -12.53 1.67 5.60
C LEU A 97 -13.41 1.45 4.38
N SER A 98 -14.54 2.16 4.36
CA SER A 98 -15.43 2.25 3.19
C SER A 98 -15.82 3.69 2.84
N GLY A 99 -15.19 4.65 3.51
CA GLY A 99 -15.23 6.06 3.15
C GLY A 99 -14.36 6.37 1.93
N PRO A 100 -14.40 7.63 1.46
CA PRO A 100 -13.71 8.07 0.24
C PRO A 100 -12.18 8.08 0.33
#